data_AF-A0A957XU56-F1
#
_entry.id   AF-A0A957XU56-F1
#
_cell.length_a   1.000
_cell.length_b   1.000
_cell.length_c   1.000
_cell.angle_alpha   90.00
_cell.angle_beta   90.00
_cell.angle_gamma   90.00
#
_symmetry.space_group_name_H-M   'P 1'
#
loop_
_entity.id
_entity.type
_entity.pdbx_description
1 polymer ?
#
loop_
_entity_poly.entity_id
_entity_poly.type
_entity_poly.pdbx_seq_one_letter_code
_entity_poly.pdbx_strand_id
1 'polypeptide(L)'
;MIESTAQAVAAMNNPKLPENERSAATHYLRDNPSAEGSAALVAALEDDDHGVRYAASSALAYIGDSAMPALLDALAQPDNSKMLRDGAHRVITENSSPKVHASCDELLAALRGSQAGIATMEAAVRLMPTFR
;
A
#
# COMPACT_ATOMS: atom_id res chain seq x y z
N MET A 1 -11.75 8.41 19.80
CA MET A 1 -12.25 7.45 18.80
C MET A 1 -11.81 7.96 17.44
N ILE A 2 -11.47 7.07 16.51
CA ILE A 2 -11.10 7.46 15.15
C ILE A 2 -12.40 7.57 14.35
N GLU A 3 -12.67 8.76 13.84
CA GLU A 3 -13.96 9.10 13.21
C GLU A 3 -13.80 9.42 11.72
N SER A 4 -12.55 9.48 11.21
CA SER A 4 -12.27 9.67 9.79
C SER A 4 -10.98 8.99 9.35
N THR A 5 -10.87 8.74 8.05
CA THR A 5 -9.66 8.24 7.37
C THR A 5 -8.46 9.15 7.60
N ALA A 6 -8.65 10.48 7.55
CA ALA A 6 -7.60 11.44 7.84
C ALA A 6 -7.08 11.34 9.29
N GLN A 7 -7.99 11.18 10.27
CA GLN A 7 -7.61 10.95 11.67
C GLN A 7 -6.88 9.61 11.84
N ALA A 8 -7.33 8.56 11.13
CA ALA A 8 -6.70 7.26 11.20
C ALA A 8 -5.25 7.31 10.69
N VAL A 9 -5.02 7.94 9.52
CA VAL A 9 -3.67 8.10 8.97
C VAL A 9 -2.78 8.92 9.92
N ALA A 10 -3.30 10.01 10.47
CA ALA A 10 -2.57 10.84 11.43
C ALA A 10 -2.25 10.08 12.73
N ALA A 11 -3.17 9.27 13.22
CA ALA A 11 -2.98 8.47 14.43
C ALA A 11 -1.95 7.36 14.21
N MET A 12 -1.97 6.70 13.04
CA MET A 12 -1.01 5.67 12.66
C MET A 12 0.43 6.20 12.62
N ASN A 13 0.63 7.46 12.19
CA ASN A 13 1.94 8.12 12.13
C ASN A 13 2.28 8.96 13.39
N ASN A 14 1.55 8.78 14.49
CA ASN A 14 1.83 9.52 15.71
C ASN A 14 2.64 8.66 16.70
N PRO A 15 3.98 8.85 16.80
CA PRO A 15 4.82 8.08 17.72
C PRO A 15 4.50 8.37 19.20
N LYS A 16 3.80 9.48 19.49
CA LYS A 16 3.33 9.80 20.84
C LYS A 16 2.10 9.00 21.24
N LEU A 17 1.37 8.42 20.28
CA LEU A 17 0.23 7.57 20.58
C LEU A 17 0.69 6.17 20.93
N PRO A 18 0.02 5.51 21.89
CA PRO A 18 0.33 4.13 22.23
C PRO A 18 0.00 3.17 21.07
N GLU A 19 0.67 2.02 21.03
CA GLU A 19 0.57 1.05 19.93
C GLU A 19 -0.87 0.58 19.66
N ASN A 20 -1.69 0.46 20.70
CA ASN A 20 -3.11 0.12 20.59
C ASN A 20 -3.90 1.17 19.79
N GLU A 21 -3.58 2.46 19.91
CA GLU A 21 -4.24 3.53 19.15
C GLU A 21 -3.79 3.56 17.69
N ARG A 22 -2.50 3.30 17.42
CA ARG A 22 -2.00 3.12 16.05
C ARG A 22 -2.62 1.89 15.36
N SER A 23 -2.77 0.80 16.11
CA SER A 23 -3.45 -0.42 15.63
C SER A 23 -4.95 -0.19 15.42
N ALA A 24 -5.61 0.58 16.29
CA ALA A 24 -7.01 0.96 16.10
C ALA A 24 -7.21 1.78 14.82
N ALA A 25 -6.24 2.63 14.46
CA ALA A 25 -6.25 3.36 13.20
C ALA A 25 -6.14 2.47 11.98
N THR A 26 -5.24 1.49 12.05
CA THR A 26 -5.07 0.46 11.01
C THR A 26 -6.35 -0.33 10.82
N HIS A 27 -7.01 -0.72 11.91
CA HIS A 27 -8.31 -1.41 11.86
C HIS A 27 -9.43 -0.53 11.30
N TYR A 28 -9.47 0.75 11.66
CA TYR A 28 -10.47 1.67 11.12
C TYR A 28 -10.35 1.81 9.59
N LEU A 29 -9.12 1.94 9.06
CA LEU A 29 -8.86 2.03 7.62
C LEU A 29 -9.20 0.73 6.88
N ARG A 30 -8.97 -0.42 7.52
CA ARG A 30 -9.40 -1.73 7.02
C ARG A 30 -10.93 -1.82 6.93
N ASP A 31 -11.63 -1.43 7.98
CA ASP A 31 -13.09 -1.57 8.07
C ASP A 31 -13.81 -0.48 7.25
N ASN A 32 -13.11 0.58 6.86
CA ASN A 32 -13.62 1.69 6.04
C ASN A 32 -12.69 1.96 4.84
N PRO A 33 -12.57 1.02 3.88
CA PRO A 33 -11.75 1.21 2.71
C PRO A 33 -12.33 2.33 1.84
N SER A 34 -11.50 3.30 1.50
CA SER A 34 -11.85 4.40 0.61
C SER A 34 -10.66 4.73 -0.28
N ALA A 35 -10.91 5.31 -1.45
CA ALA A 35 -9.83 5.69 -2.38
C ALA A 35 -8.82 6.65 -1.70
N GLU A 36 -9.32 7.60 -0.91
CA GLU A 36 -8.49 8.53 -0.12
C GLU A 36 -7.67 7.79 0.95
N GLY A 37 -8.29 6.83 1.66
CA GLY A 37 -7.60 6.00 2.65
C GLY A 37 -6.49 5.15 2.02
N SER A 38 -6.76 4.50 0.89
CA SER A 38 -5.77 3.72 0.15
C SER A 38 -4.63 4.59 -0.37
N ALA A 39 -4.92 5.77 -0.92
CA ALA A 39 -3.88 6.70 -1.38
C ALA A 39 -2.98 7.17 -0.22
N ALA A 40 -3.58 7.49 0.94
CA ALA A 40 -2.83 7.90 2.12
C ALA A 40 -1.96 6.75 2.69
N LEU A 41 -2.49 5.52 2.69
CA LEU A 41 -1.72 4.34 3.08
C LEU A 41 -0.57 4.06 2.11
N VAL A 42 -0.77 4.26 0.79
CA VAL A 42 0.30 4.11 -0.20
C VAL A 42 1.41 5.13 0.03
N ALA A 43 1.06 6.39 0.32
CA ALA A 43 2.05 7.40 0.71
C ALA A 43 2.82 7.00 1.99
N ALA A 44 2.15 6.38 2.96
CA ALA A 44 2.77 5.90 4.19
C ALA A 44 3.75 4.71 4.00
N LEU A 45 3.77 4.06 2.83
CA LEU A 45 4.80 3.06 2.50
C LEU A 45 6.19 3.68 2.34
N GLU A 46 6.27 4.98 2.14
CA GLU A 46 7.52 5.74 1.98
C GLU A 46 7.90 6.52 3.25
N ASP A 47 7.16 6.33 4.35
CA ASP A 47 7.47 6.99 5.61
C ASP A 47 8.83 6.55 6.16
N ASP A 48 9.54 7.44 6.86
CA ASP A 48 10.85 7.16 7.46
C ASP A 48 10.75 6.14 8.61
N ASP A 49 9.62 6.13 9.33
CA ASP A 49 9.37 5.21 10.43
C ASP A 49 8.99 3.80 9.92
N HIS A 50 9.78 2.80 10.32
CA HIS A 50 9.55 1.41 9.93
C HIS A 50 8.21 0.85 10.40
N GLY A 51 7.75 1.24 11.60
CA GLY A 51 6.46 0.83 12.13
C GLY A 51 5.29 1.38 11.31
N VAL A 52 5.42 2.61 10.80
CA VAL A 52 4.42 3.23 9.93
C VAL A 52 4.36 2.50 8.58
N ARG A 53 5.51 2.24 7.95
CA ARG A 53 5.56 1.45 6.71
C ARG A 53 4.95 0.07 6.87
N TYR A 54 5.26 -0.61 7.98
CA TYR A 54 4.71 -1.92 8.29
C TYR A 54 3.19 -1.87 8.41
N ALA A 55 2.66 -0.97 9.24
CA ALA A 55 1.22 -0.80 9.44
C ALA A 55 0.50 -0.47 8.12
N ALA A 56 1.08 0.41 7.30
CA ALA A 56 0.55 0.77 5.99
C ALA A 56 0.50 -0.44 5.04
N SER A 57 1.59 -1.21 4.97
CA SER A 57 1.65 -2.41 4.14
C SER A 57 0.63 -3.46 4.57
N SER A 58 0.48 -3.70 5.88
CA SER A 58 -0.52 -4.62 6.41
C SER A 58 -1.93 -4.14 6.11
N ALA A 59 -2.24 -2.85 6.34
CA ALA A 59 -3.56 -2.29 6.04
C ALA A 59 -3.95 -2.48 4.58
N LEU A 60 -3.06 -2.14 3.64
CA LEU A 60 -3.29 -2.31 2.20
C LEU A 60 -3.48 -3.78 1.81
N ALA A 61 -2.67 -4.68 2.38
CA ALA A 61 -2.79 -6.12 2.15
C ALA A 61 -4.15 -6.69 2.62
N TYR A 62 -4.65 -6.18 3.75
CA TYR A 62 -5.98 -6.55 4.27
C TYR A 62 -7.13 -5.91 3.49
N ILE A 63 -6.98 -4.67 2.99
CA ILE A 63 -7.97 -4.03 2.10
C ILE A 63 -8.13 -4.85 0.82
N GLY A 64 -7.05 -5.47 0.34
CA GLY A 64 -7.09 -6.43 -0.76
C GLY A 64 -7.19 -5.76 -2.13
N ASP A 65 -8.06 -6.25 -3.01
CA ASP A 65 -8.22 -5.76 -4.39
C ASP A 65 -8.51 -4.27 -4.46
N SER A 66 -9.28 -3.73 -3.51
CA SER A 66 -9.68 -2.32 -3.50
C SER A 66 -8.51 -1.36 -3.28
N ALA A 67 -7.39 -1.83 -2.74
CA ALA A 67 -6.17 -1.03 -2.58
C ALA A 67 -5.33 -0.96 -3.86
N MET A 68 -5.56 -1.86 -4.82
CA MET A 68 -4.72 -1.99 -6.01
C MET A 68 -4.70 -0.76 -6.91
N PRO A 69 -5.82 -0.06 -7.18
CA PRO A 69 -5.78 1.14 -8.00
C PRO A 69 -4.79 2.19 -7.47
N ALA A 70 -4.86 2.49 -6.18
CA ALA A 70 -3.97 3.46 -5.54
C ALA A 70 -2.51 3.01 -5.56
N LEU A 71 -2.25 1.72 -5.33
CA LEU A 71 -0.89 1.17 -5.35
C LEU A 71 -0.30 1.21 -6.77
N LEU A 72 -1.08 0.81 -7.78
CA LEU A 72 -0.66 0.80 -9.18
C LEU A 72 -0.41 2.21 -9.71
N ASP A 73 -1.26 3.19 -9.35
CA ASP A 73 -1.07 4.59 -9.73
C ASP A 73 0.25 5.17 -9.21
N ALA A 74 0.65 4.80 -7.99
CA ALA A 74 1.92 5.22 -7.40
C ALA A 74 3.12 4.51 -8.04
N LEU A 75 3.00 3.20 -8.35
CA LEU A 75 4.05 2.44 -9.02
C LEU A 75 4.22 2.81 -10.50
N ALA A 76 3.18 3.34 -11.14
CA ALA A 76 3.21 3.86 -12.50
C ALA A 76 3.96 5.20 -12.61
N GLN A 77 4.38 5.80 -11.49
CA GLN A 77 5.20 7.02 -11.53
C GLN A 77 6.64 6.68 -11.95
N PRO A 78 7.26 7.49 -12.84
CA PRO A 78 8.58 7.21 -13.40
C PRO A 78 9.71 7.20 -12.35
N ASP A 79 9.55 7.93 -11.26
CA ASP A 79 10.53 8.05 -10.17
C ASP A 79 10.07 7.34 -8.88
N ASN A 80 9.30 6.25 -9.00
CA ASN A 80 8.87 5.48 -7.83
C ASN A 80 10.09 5.07 -6.98
N SER A 81 10.00 5.28 -5.66
CA SER A 81 11.14 5.04 -4.77
C SER A 81 11.35 3.55 -4.51
N LYS A 82 12.55 3.19 -4.06
CA LYS A 82 12.82 1.82 -3.60
C LYS A 82 11.92 1.44 -2.43
N MET A 83 11.60 2.38 -1.53
CA MET A 83 10.75 2.15 -0.37
C MET A 83 9.32 1.82 -0.79
N LEU A 84 8.77 2.56 -1.75
CA LEU A 84 7.46 2.27 -2.33
C LEU A 84 7.43 0.88 -2.96
N ARG A 85 8.48 0.49 -3.71
CA ARG A 85 8.56 -0.83 -4.32
C ARG A 85 8.66 -1.97 -3.30
N ASP A 86 9.48 -1.81 -2.26
CA ASP A 86 9.61 -2.80 -1.19
C ASP A 86 8.28 -2.94 -0.42
N GLY A 87 7.63 -1.82 -0.13
CA GLY A 87 6.30 -1.79 0.49
C GLY A 87 5.24 -2.45 -0.38
N ALA A 88 5.18 -2.10 -1.66
CA ALA A 88 4.26 -2.69 -2.63
C ALA A 88 4.46 -4.20 -2.77
N HIS A 89 5.72 -4.65 -2.82
CA HIS A 89 6.05 -6.06 -2.87
C HIS A 89 5.43 -6.80 -1.66
N ARG A 90 5.56 -6.24 -0.46
CA ARG A 90 4.98 -6.82 0.75
C ARG A 90 3.46 -6.82 0.68
N VAL A 91 2.84 -5.70 0.29
CA VAL A 91 1.39 -5.58 0.13
C VAL A 91 0.82 -6.65 -0.79
N ILE A 92 1.49 -6.90 -1.92
CA ILE A 92 1.06 -7.90 -2.91
C ILE A 92 1.29 -9.33 -2.38
N THR A 93 2.39 -9.57 -1.66
CA THR A 93 2.72 -10.90 -1.12
C THR A 93 1.81 -11.30 0.06
N GLU A 94 1.44 -10.34 0.90
CA GLU A 94 0.58 -10.55 2.08
C GLU A 94 -0.89 -10.31 1.76
N ASN A 95 -1.22 -10.04 0.50
CA ASN A 95 -2.57 -9.66 0.10
C ASN A 95 -3.55 -10.80 0.40
N SER A 96 -4.71 -10.45 0.95
CA SER A 96 -5.74 -11.47 1.22
C SER A 96 -6.53 -11.86 -0.04
N SER A 97 -6.38 -11.14 -1.15
CA SER A 97 -7.12 -11.38 -2.38
C SER A 97 -6.43 -12.39 -3.32
N PRO A 98 -7.14 -13.47 -3.72
CA PRO A 98 -6.65 -14.38 -4.75
C PRO A 98 -6.44 -13.70 -6.12
N LYS A 99 -7.23 -12.65 -6.44
CA LYS A 99 -7.14 -11.93 -7.71
C LYS A 99 -5.82 -11.18 -7.82
N VAL A 100 -5.35 -10.57 -6.73
CA VAL A 100 -4.03 -9.93 -6.65
C VAL A 100 -2.93 -10.95 -6.93
N HIS A 101 -2.92 -12.07 -6.22
CA HIS A 101 -1.90 -13.11 -6.41
C HIS A 101 -1.88 -13.65 -7.85
N ALA A 102 -3.04 -13.92 -8.44
CA ALA A 102 -3.12 -14.44 -9.80
C ALA A 102 -2.68 -13.45 -10.89
N SER A 103 -2.76 -12.14 -10.62
CA SER A 103 -2.51 -11.10 -11.63
C SER A 103 -1.15 -10.41 -11.46
N CYS A 104 -0.55 -10.45 -10.26
CA CYS A 104 0.60 -9.61 -9.91
C CYS A 104 1.96 -10.33 -9.96
N ASP A 105 2.04 -11.55 -10.50
CA ASP A 105 3.31 -12.30 -10.62
C ASP A 105 4.38 -11.53 -11.41
N GLU A 106 4.00 -10.93 -12.54
CA GLU A 106 4.89 -10.08 -13.35
C GLU A 106 5.36 -8.85 -12.57
N LEU A 107 4.44 -8.20 -11.84
CA LEU A 107 4.75 -7.03 -11.03
C LEU A 107 5.68 -7.38 -9.86
N LEU A 108 5.48 -8.51 -9.19
CA LEU A 108 6.36 -9.01 -8.12
C LEU A 108 7.79 -9.23 -8.62
N ALA A 109 7.95 -9.80 -9.82
CA ALA A 109 9.25 -9.97 -10.45
C ALA A 109 9.89 -8.60 -10.78
N ALA A 110 9.10 -7.65 -11.29
CA ALA A 110 9.58 -6.31 -11.64
C ALA A 110 10.05 -5.50 -10.43
N LEU A 111 9.38 -5.63 -9.28
CA LEU A 111 9.69 -4.88 -8.05
C LEU A 111 11.09 -5.17 -7.48
N ARG A 112 11.65 -6.37 -7.74
CA ARG A 112 12.96 -6.82 -7.20
C ARG A 112 14.14 -6.64 -8.16
N GLY A 113 13.91 -6.24 -9.41
CA GLY A 113 14.94 -6.18 -10.45
C GLY A 113 15.96 -5.05 -10.29
N SER A 114 17.15 -5.19 -10.89
CA SER A 114 18.14 -4.10 -10.98
C SER A 114 17.67 -2.91 -11.84
N GLN A 115 16.69 -3.15 -12.72
CA GLN A 115 15.98 -2.15 -13.53
C GLN A 115 14.56 -1.89 -12.99
N ALA A 116 14.33 -2.09 -11.69
CA ALA A 116 12.98 -2.12 -11.12
C ALA A 116 12.17 -0.86 -11.40
N GLY A 117 12.76 0.33 -11.54
CA GLY A 117 12.02 1.57 -11.82
C GLY A 117 11.14 1.46 -13.08
N ILE A 118 11.75 1.20 -14.24
CA ILE A 118 11.05 1.14 -15.53
C ILE A 118 10.18 -0.13 -15.62
N ALA A 119 10.73 -1.28 -15.19
CA ALA A 119 9.99 -2.55 -15.26
C ALA A 119 8.73 -2.53 -14.37
N THR A 120 8.82 -1.94 -13.18
CA THR A 120 7.67 -1.81 -12.26
C THR A 120 6.61 -0.90 -12.85
N MET A 121 7.02 0.24 -13.43
CA MET A 121 6.10 1.17 -14.07
C MET A 121 5.31 0.51 -15.21
N GLU A 122 5.99 -0.19 -16.12
CA GLU A 122 5.32 -0.88 -17.23
C GLU A 122 4.35 -1.96 -16.74
N ALA A 123 4.78 -2.78 -15.77
CA ALA A 123 3.94 -3.81 -15.19
C ALA A 123 2.72 -3.21 -14.45
N ALA A 124 2.91 -2.10 -13.73
CA ALA A 124 1.83 -1.40 -13.05
C ALA A 124 0.79 -0.87 -14.05
N VAL A 125 1.23 -0.18 -15.10
CA VAL A 125 0.35 0.35 -16.16
C VAL A 125 -0.44 -0.75 -16.86
N ARG A 126 0.18 -1.91 -17.12
CA ARG A 126 -0.52 -3.08 -17.70
C ARG A 126 -1.62 -3.63 -16.79
N LEU A 127 -1.44 -3.53 -15.47
CA LEU A 127 -2.39 -4.06 -14.48
C LEU A 127 -3.53 -3.10 -14.13
N MET A 128 -3.39 -1.80 -14.42
CA MET A 128 -4.44 -0.81 -14.13
C MET A 128 -5.84 -1.21 -14.65
N PRO A 129 -6.02 -1.73 -15.89
CA PRO A 129 -7.34 -2.14 -16.39
C PRO A 129 -7.95 -3.33 -15.64
N THR A 130 -7.13 -4.17 -14.99
CA THR A 130 -7.57 -5.37 -14.27
C THR A 130 -8.24 -5.04 -12.94
N PHE A 131 -7.85 -3.93 -12.32
CA PHE A 131 -8.30 -3.50 -11.00
C PHE A 131 -9.16 -2.23 -11.01
N ARG A 132 -9.51 -1.73 -12.20
CA ARG A 132 -10.35 -0.54 -12.42
C ARG A 132 -11.84 -0.79 -12.21
#